data_AF-A0A7S0RDV4-F1
#
_entry.id   AF-A0A7S0RDV4-F1
#
_cell.length_a   1.000
_cell.length_b   1.000
_cell.length_c   1.000
_cell.angle_alpha   90.00
_cell.angle_beta   90.00
_cell.angle_gamma   90.00
#
_symmetry.space_group_name_H-M   'P 1'
#
loop_
_entity.id
_entity.type
_entity.pdbx_description
1 polymer ?
#
loop_
_entity_poly.entity_id
_entity_poly.type
_entity_poly.pdbx_seq_one_letter_code
_entity_poly.pdbx_strand_id
1 'polypeptide(L)'
;AGLDAGHAYNTFPLMGGRVVPAEYWDPEFVTVLENTFENTAAVQFHHRVLAVTTLTAVTGAWLALRGAALPRAAKNCMNGMLAVTYTQVALGITTLLTYVPVSLGSAHQAGALTLMSITLAALHTLRGAGAAAGGRVAAAAATGRGMHTSGVSAKAAAAAI
;
A
#
# COMPACT_ATOMS: atom_id res chain seq x y z
N ALA A 1 -10.52 22.32 -3.16
CA ALA A 1 -10.81 21.24 -2.18
C ALA A 1 -10.00 21.56 -0.94
N GLY A 2 -10.54 21.80 0.25
CA GLY A 2 -11.91 21.72 0.78
C GLY A 2 -11.96 22.37 2.18
N LEU A 3 -10.78 22.61 2.77
CA LEU A 3 -10.47 23.77 3.59
C LEU A 3 -9.48 24.59 2.75
N ASP A 4 -9.53 25.91 2.73
CA ASP A 4 -8.51 26.78 2.08
C ASP A 4 -7.09 26.61 2.69
N ALA A 5 -6.91 25.58 3.50
CA ALA A 5 -5.71 25.10 4.13
C ALA A 5 -4.50 25.02 3.19
N GLY A 6 -4.70 24.70 1.91
CA GLY A 6 -3.63 24.65 0.92
C GLY A 6 -2.83 25.94 0.78
N HIS A 7 -3.44 27.10 1.05
CA HIS A 7 -2.80 28.41 0.89
C HIS A 7 -1.91 28.82 2.08
N ALA A 8 -2.03 28.17 3.24
CA ALA A 8 -1.34 28.62 4.46
C ALA A 8 0.17 28.28 4.48
N TYR A 9 0.56 27.09 4.01
CA TYR A 9 1.97 26.64 4.05
C TYR A 9 2.49 26.11 2.71
N ASN A 10 2.74 26.99 1.74
CA ASN A 10 3.26 26.63 0.41
C ASN A 10 4.78 26.41 0.35
N THR A 11 5.38 25.96 1.45
CA THR A 11 6.81 25.62 1.52
C THR A 11 7.00 24.13 1.80
N PHE A 12 8.13 23.59 1.37
CA PHE A 12 8.51 22.19 1.60
C PHE A 12 10.03 22.11 1.77
N PRO A 13 10.57 21.29 2.69
CA PRO A 13 9.90 20.35 3.57
C PRO A 13 9.28 20.99 4.83
N LEU A 14 9.72 22.20 5.18
CA LEU A 14 9.26 22.93 6.35
C LEU A 14 7.89 23.57 6.12
N MET A 15 7.17 23.80 7.21
CA MET A 15 5.93 24.57 7.30
C MET A 15 6.21 25.80 8.17
N GLY A 16 6.25 26.99 7.56
CA GLY A 16 6.52 28.23 8.30
C GLY A 16 7.90 28.24 8.98
N GLY A 17 8.90 27.59 8.37
CA GLY A 17 10.26 27.46 8.92
C GLY A 17 10.44 26.38 9.98
N ARG A 18 9.40 25.59 10.29
CA ARG A 18 9.45 24.48 11.26
C ARG A 18 8.98 23.17 10.65
N VAL A 19 9.32 22.03 11.24
CA VAL A 19 8.79 20.72 10.81
C VAL A 19 7.35 20.54 11.28
N VAL A 20 7.09 20.89 12.55
CA VAL A 20 5.74 20.99 13.12
C VAL A 20 5.40 22.49 13.19
N PRO A 21 4.33 22.95 12.54
CA PRO A 21 3.93 24.36 12.59
C PRO A 21 3.59 24.76 14.04
N ALA A 22 3.82 26.02 14.39
CA ALA A 22 3.51 26.50 15.75
C ALA A 22 2.00 26.47 16.00
N GLU A 23 1.22 26.65 14.94
CA GLU A 23 -0.22 26.66 14.87
C GLU A 23 -0.81 25.23 14.83
N TYR A 24 0.01 24.18 14.95
CA TYR A 24 -0.46 22.78 14.95
C TYR A 24 -1.52 22.52 16.03
N TRP A 25 -1.38 23.16 17.19
CA TRP A 25 -2.33 23.08 18.28
C TRP A 25 -2.88 24.46 18.58
N ASP A 26 -4.11 24.70 18.15
CA ASP A 26 -4.80 25.96 18.36
C ASP A 26 -5.90 25.81 19.43
N PRO A 27 -5.81 26.51 20.58
CA PRO A 27 -6.83 26.48 21.64
C PRO A 27 -8.20 27.02 21.23
N GLU A 28 -8.32 27.69 20.08
CA GLU A 28 -9.61 28.15 19.55
C GLU A 28 -10.52 26.98 19.13
N PHE A 29 -9.94 25.82 18.80
CA PHE A 29 -10.71 24.59 18.57
C PHE A 29 -11.06 23.91 19.90
N VAL A 30 -12.35 23.74 20.15
CA VAL A 30 -12.91 23.26 21.42
C VAL A 30 -12.57 21.79 21.68
N THR A 31 -12.49 20.98 20.62
CA THR A 31 -12.21 19.56 20.72
C THR A 31 -10.91 19.16 20.05
N VAL A 32 -10.32 18.06 20.53
CA VAL A 32 -9.13 17.44 19.91
C VAL A 32 -9.40 17.05 18.46
N LEU A 33 -10.61 16.58 18.15
CA LEU A 33 -10.98 16.18 16.79
C LEU A 33 -11.00 17.39 15.84
N GLU A 34 -11.63 18.49 16.23
CA GLU A 34 -11.64 19.73 15.45
C GLU A 34 -10.21 20.24 15.21
N ASN A 35 -9.38 20.28 16.26
CA ASN A 35 -7.98 20.69 16.13
C ASN A 35 -7.13 19.73 15.26
N THR A 36 -7.57 18.48 15.10
CA THR A 36 -6.87 17.50 14.27
C THR A 36 -7.30 17.57 12.80
N PHE A 37 -8.60 17.77 12.54
CA PHE A 37 -9.18 17.62 11.19
C PHE A 37 -9.65 18.93 10.55
N GLU A 38 -9.84 19.99 11.31
CA GLU A 38 -10.32 21.29 10.83
C GLU A 38 -9.23 22.36 10.90
N ASN A 39 -8.28 22.23 11.84
CA ASN A 39 -7.09 23.07 11.88
C ASN A 39 -6.23 22.83 10.62
N THR A 40 -6.13 23.87 9.79
CA THR A 40 -5.33 23.90 8.56
C THR A 40 -3.89 23.43 8.76
N ALA A 41 -3.24 23.87 9.84
CA ALA A 41 -1.85 23.52 10.14
C ALA A 41 -1.72 22.03 10.48
N ALA A 42 -2.65 21.49 11.27
CA ALA A 42 -2.69 20.07 11.62
C ALA A 42 -2.95 19.20 10.39
N VAL A 43 -3.97 19.53 9.59
CA VAL A 43 -4.33 18.79 8.36
C VAL A 43 -3.16 18.74 7.37
N GLN A 44 -2.51 19.89 7.14
CA GLN A 44 -1.33 19.95 6.28
C GLN A 44 -0.17 19.10 6.82
N PHE A 45 0.09 19.17 8.14
CA PHE A 45 1.15 18.39 8.77
C PHE A 45 0.87 16.89 8.65
N HIS A 46 -0.35 16.43 8.99
CA HIS A 46 -0.74 15.03 8.86
C HIS A 46 -0.63 14.55 7.42
N HIS A 47 -1.05 15.36 6.45
CA HIS A 47 -0.93 15.01 5.04
C HIS A 47 0.54 14.80 4.63
N ARG A 48 1.47 15.65 5.07
CA ARG A 48 2.91 15.48 4.82
C ARG A 48 3.46 14.21 5.47
N VAL A 49 3.08 13.93 6.71
CA VAL A 49 3.46 12.71 7.41
C VAL A 49 2.93 11.47 6.67
N LEU A 50 1.67 11.49 6.23
CA LEU A 50 1.06 10.42 5.45
C LEU A 50 1.77 10.22 4.11
N ALA A 51 2.18 11.28 3.42
CA ALA A 51 2.93 11.20 2.18
C ALA A 51 4.30 10.52 2.39
N VAL A 52 5.07 10.95 3.40
CA VAL A 52 6.40 10.39 3.70
C VAL A 52 6.31 8.93 4.18
N THR A 53 5.37 8.63 5.06
CA THR A 53 5.17 7.26 5.58
C THR A 53 4.70 6.31 4.49
N THR A 54 3.79 6.75 3.62
CA THR A 54 3.33 5.95 2.47
C THR A 54 4.46 5.69 1.48
N LEU A 55 5.24 6.72 1.12
CA LEU A 55 6.40 6.57 0.22
C LEU A 55 7.41 5.59 0.80
N THR A 56 7.71 5.71 2.09
CA THR A 56 8.64 4.81 2.81
C THR A 56 8.11 3.39 2.84
N ALA A 57 6.84 3.19 3.17
CA ALA A 57 6.21 1.87 3.24
C ALA A 57 6.17 1.16 1.89
N VAL A 58 5.76 1.87 0.82
CA VAL A 58 5.74 1.31 -0.55
C VAL A 58 7.14 0.97 -1.03
N THR A 59 8.11 1.86 -0.79
CA THR A 59 9.52 1.61 -1.16
C THR A 59 10.10 0.42 -0.39
N GLY A 60 9.86 0.35 0.92
CA GLY A 60 10.28 -0.77 1.76
C GLY A 60 9.66 -2.10 1.31
N ALA A 61 8.35 -2.12 1.04
CA ALA A 61 7.67 -3.30 0.53
C ALA A 61 8.22 -3.73 -0.84
N TRP A 62 8.47 -2.79 -1.74
CA TRP A 62 9.08 -3.09 -3.04
C TRP A 62 10.49 -3.66 -2.89
N LEU A 63 11.34 -3.07 -2.04
CA LEU A 63 12.69 -3.56 -1.76
C LEU A 63 12.69 -4.96 -1.13
N ALA A 64 11.75 -5.24 -0.23
CA ALA A 64 11.61 -6.55 0.39
C ALA A 64 11.16 -7.63 -0.61
N LEU A 65 10.36 -7.27 -1.62
CA LEU A 65 9.71 -8.21 -2.53
C LEU A 65 10.34 -8.28 -3.94
N ARG A 66 11.25 -7.37 -4.30
CA ARG A 66 11.85 -7.31 -5.66
C ARG A 66 12.56 -8.60 -6.09
N GLY A 67 13.11 -9.36 -5.13
CA GLY A 67 13.78 -10.65 -5.37
C GLY A 67 12.88 -11.87 -5.21
N ALA A 68 11.64 -11.69 -4.75
CA ALA A 68 10.75 -12.80 -4.45
C ALA A 68 10.17 -13.44 -5.73
N ALA A 69 9.91 -14.75 -5.66
CA ALA A 69 9.25 -15.52 -6.70
C ALA A 69 7.73 -15.25 -6.71
N LEU A 70 7.36 -14.02 -7.06
CA LEU A 70 5.96 -13.58 -7.17
C LEU A 70 5.38 -13.82 -8.57
N PRO A 71 4.06 -14.03 -8.70
CA PRO A 71 3.39 -14.01 -10.00
C PRO A 71 3.66 -12.71 -10.76
N ARG A 72 3.70 -12.78 -12.09
CA ARG A 72 3.96 -11.61 -12.94
C ARG A 72 3.00 -10.45 -12.66
N ALA A 73 1.72 -10.75 -12.43
CA ALA A 73 0.71 -9.75 -12.09
C ALA A 73 1.06 -9.00 -10.80
N ALA A 74 1.47 -9.71 -9.74
CA ALA A 74 1.88 -9.11 -8.48
C ALA A 74 3.13 -8.22 -8.65
N LYS A 75 4.12 -8.67 -9.44
CA LYS A 75 5.32 -7.87 -9.76
C LYS A 75 4.96 -6.58 -10.48
N ASN A 76 4.04 -6.65 -11.46
CA ASN A 76 3.57 -5.46 -12.18
C ASN A 76 2.84 -4.49 -11.24
N CYS A 77 1.97 -4.99 -10.34
CA CYS A 77 1.30 -4.15 -9.35
C CYS A 77 2.30 -3.48 -8.41
N MET A 78 3.30 -4.20 -7.90
CA MET A 78 4.33 -3.63 -7.01
C MET A 78 5.16 -2.54 -7.71
N ASN A 79 5.57 -2.76 -8.96
CA ASN A 79 6.28 -1.75 -9.75
C ASN A 79 5.39 -0.54 -10.04
N GLY A 80 4.10 -0.78 -10.35
CA GLY A 80 3.11 0.28 -10.56
C GLY A 80 2.86 1.10 -9.31
N MET A 81 2.72 0.47 -8.14
CA MET A 81 2.61 1.15 -6.84
C MET A 81 3.81 2.07 -6.63
N LEU A 82 5.03 1.57 -6.80
CA LEU A 82 6.24 2.37 -6.67
C LEU A 82 6.19 3.61 -7.58
N ALA A 83 6.00 3.40 -8.88
CA ALA A 83 5.99 4.50 -9.86
C ALA A 83 4.90 5.55 -9.57
N VAL A 84 3.68 5.11 -9.27
CA VAL A 84 2.56 6.00 -8.98
C VAL A 84 2.78 6.73 -7.65
N THR A 85 3.30 6.08 -6.59
CA THR A 85 3.58 6.74 -5.32
C THR A 85 4.62 7.85 -5.45
N TYR A 86 5.72 7.62 -6.18
CA TYR A 86 6.71 8.69 -6.44
C TYR A 86 6.13 9.83 -7.26
N THR A 87 5.37 9.51 -8.31
CA THR A 87 4.69 10.52 -9.14
C THR A 87 3.70 11.33 -8.32
N GLN A 88 2.98 10.67 -7.43
CA GLN A 88 1.97 11.29 -6.57
C GLN A 88 2.59 12.26 -5.56
N VAL A 89 3.72 11.89 -4.94
CA VAL A 89 4.46 12.79 -4.03
C VAL A 89 4.99 14.00 -4.79
N ALA A 90 5.60 13.80 -5.97
CA ALA A 90 6.08 14.90 -6.80
C ALA A 90 4.95 15.84 -7.23
N LEU A 91 3.81 15.28 -7.65
CA LEU A 91 2.62 16.05 -8.03
C LEU A 91 2.02 16.79 -6.83
N GLY A 92 1.99 16.18 -5.64
CA GLY A 92 1.53 16.82 -4.42
C GLY A 92 2.40 18.00 -4.01
N ILE A 93 3.73 17.85 -4.04
CA ILE A 93 4.68 18.94 -3.79
C ILE A 93 4.50 20.04 -4.84
N THR A 94 4.36 19.70 -6.12
CA THR A 94 4.13 20.68 -7.19
C THR A 94 2.83 21.45 -6.97
N THR A 95 1.75 20.75 -6.62
CA THR A 95 0.45 21.35 -6.30
C THR A 95 0.58 22.33 -5.14
N LEU A 96 1.30 21.96 -4.09
CA LEU A 96 1.57 22.82 -2.94
C LEU A 96 2.37 24.07 -3.33
N LEU A 97 3.48 23.92 -4.06
CA LEU A 97 4.35 25.04 -4.44
C LEU A 97 3.68 26.01 -5.43
N THR A 98 2.64 25.56 -6.12
CA THR A 98 1.89 26.35 -7.10
C THR A 98 0.58 26.91 -6.55
N TYR A 99 0.39 26.89 -5.23
CA TYR A 99 -0.80 27.42 -4.55
C TYR A 99 -2.09 26.67 -4.95
N VAL A 100 -1.99 25.36 -5.09
CA VAL A 100 -3.10 24.41 -5.27
C VAL A 100 -4.01 24.77 -6.46
N PRO A 101 -3.47 24.86 -7.69
CA PRO A 101 -4.29 25.09 -8.86
C PRO A 101 -5.22 23.89 -9.06
N VAL A 102 -6.49 24.15 -9.40
CA VAL A 102 -7.56 23.14 -9.44
C VAL A 102 -7.18 21.95 -10.31
N SER A 103 -6.55 22.17 -11.46
CA SER A 103 -6.11 21.10 -12.35
C SER A 103 -5.10 20.15 -11.71
N LEU A 104 -4.07 20.67 -11.03
CA LEU A 104 -3.08 19.84 -10.34
C LEU A 104 -3.67 19.17 -9.11
N GLY A 105 -4.53 19.88 -8.36
CA GLY A 105 -5.26 19.31 -7.24
C GLY A 105 -6.14 18.12 -7.66
N SER A 106 -6.90 18.26 -8.74
CA SER A 106 -7.71 17.18 -9.31
C SER A 106 -6.85 16.03 -9.83
N ALA A 107 -5.73 16.33 -10.52
CA ALA A 107 -4.79 15.32 -10.97
C ALA A 107 -4.19 14.53 -9.78
N HIS A 108 -3.86 15.23 -8.68
CA HIS A 108 -3.37 14.60 -7.46
C HIS A 108 -4.43 13.69 -6.84
N GLN A 109 -5.69 14.11 -6.77
CA GLN A 109 -6.76 13.24 -6.27
C GLN A 109 -6.97 12.00 -7.15
N ALA A 110 -6.93 12.14 -8.48
CA ALA A 110 -7.00 11.02 -9.41
C ALA A 110 -5.79 10.06 -9.25
N GLY A 111 -4.61 10.60 -8.99
CA GLY A 111 -3.41 9.83 -8.65
C GLY A 111 -3.58 9.01 -7.37
N ALA A 112 -4.25 9.56 -6.35
CA ALA A 112 -4.51 8.86 -5.09
C ALA A 112 -5.45 7.68 -5.30
N LEU A 113 -6.51 7.88 -6.09
CA LEU A 113 -7.44 6.82 -6.47
C LEU A 113 -6.73 5.72 -7.27
N THR A 114 -5.86 6.09 -8.21
CA THR A 114 -5.06 5.15 -8.99
C THR A 114 -4.17 4.31 -8.09
N LEU A 115 -3.44 4.94 -7.15
CA LEU A 115 -2.61 4.23 -6.18
C LEU A 115 -3.43 3.26 -5.32
N MET A 116 -4.61 3.68 -4.87
CA MET A 116 -5.53 2.84 -4.12
C MET A 116 -5.97 1.62 -4.94
N SER A 117 -6.38 1.81 -6.19
CA SER A 117 -6.79 0.71 -7.08
C SER A 117 -5.67 -0.30 -7.33
N ILE A 118 -4.43 0.17 -7.57
CA ILE A 118 -3.29 -0.74 -7.77
C ILE A 118 -2.95 -1.49 -6.47
N THR A 119 -3.06 -0.83 -5.32
CA THR A 119 -2.86 -1.48 -4.00
C THR A 119 -3.86 -2.60 -3.79
N LEU A 120 -5.15 -2.35 -4.07
CA LEU A 120 -6.18 -3.39 -4.02
C LEU A 120 -5.88 -4.52 -5.00
N ALA A 121 -5.49 -4.22 -6.23
CA ALA A 121 -5.11 -5.24 -7.21
C ALA A 121 -3.92 -6.09 -6.70
N ALA A 122 -2.88 -5.47 -6.13
CA ALA A 122 -1.74 -6.16 -5.55
C ALA A 122 -2.19 -7.17 -4.48
N LEU A 123 -3.05 -6.75 -3.54
CA LEU A 123 -3.60 -7.63 -2.50
C LEU A 123 -4.33 -8.84 -3.09
N HIS A 124 -5.14 -8.65 -4.13
CA HIS A 124 -5.85 -9.75 -4.79
C HIS A 124 -4.89 -10.74 -5.46
N THR A 125 -3.86 -10.23 -6.16
CA THR A 125 -2.87 -11.10 -6.84
C THR A 125 -2.05 -11.93 -5.85
N LEU A 126 -1.75 -11.38 -4.66
CA LEU A 126 -1.01 -12.07 -3.61
C LEU A 126 -1.86 -13.14 -2.91
N ARG A 127 -3.14 -12.87 -2.67
CA ARG A 127 -4.08 -13.86 -2.10
C ARG A 127 -4.29 -15.05 -3.03
N GLY A 128 -4.46 -14.80 -4.33
CA GLY A 128 -4.59 -15.85 -5.34
C GLY A 128 -3.33 -16.74 -5.41
N ALA A 129 -2.14 -16.15 -5.24
CA ALA A 129 -0.89 -16.90 -5.20
C ALA A 129 -0.80 -17.85 -3.98
N GLY A 130 -1.21 -17.38 -2.80
CA GLY A 130 -1.22 -18.19 -1.57
C GLY A 130 -2.20 -19.36 -1.64
N ALA A 131 -3.41 -19.13 -2.15
CA ALA A 131 -4.40 -20.19 -2.36
C ALA A 131 -3.92 -21.25 -3.37
N ALA A 132 -3.34 -20.82 -4.49
CA ALA A 132 -2.79 -21.73 -5.51
C ALA A 132 -1.55 -22.50 -5.04
N ALA A 133 -0.75 -21.94 -4.14
CA ALA A 133 0.38 -22.64 -3.52
C ALA A 133 -0.10 -23.71 -2.52
N GLY A 134 -1.07 -23.38 -1.66
CA GLY A 134 -1.65 -24.33 -0.71
C GLY A 134 -2.33 -25.52 -1.39
N GLY A 135 -3.05 -25.28 -2.50
CA GLY A 135 -3.67 -26.34 -3.29
C GLY A 135 -2.67 -27.33 -3.91
N ARG A 136 -1.51 -26.84 -4.38
CA ARG A 136 -0.44 -27.69 -4.94
C ARG A 136 0.22 -28.57 -3.88
N VAL A 137 0.44 -28.05 -2.67
CA VAL A 137 0.98 -28.83 -1.55
C VAL A 137 -0.01 -29.89 -1.09
N ALA A 138 -1.30 -29.55 -0.96
CA ALA A 138 -2.34 -30.51 -0.61
C ALA A 138 -2.49 -31.63 -1.66
N ALA A 139 -2.47 -31.28 -2.95
CA ALA A 139 -2.51 -32.26 -4.04
C ALA A 139 -1.28 -33.19 -4.04
N ALA A 140 -0.06 -32.64 -3.89
CA ALA A 140 1.16 -33.44 -3.80
C ALA A 140 1.17 -34.40 -2.59
N ALA A 141 0.66 -33.94 -1.43
CA ALA A 141 0.49 -34.77 -0.25
C ALA A 141 -0.53 -35.90 -0.45
N ALA A 142 -1.60 -35.67 -1.21
CA ALA A 142 -2.60 -36.68 -1.56
C ALA A 142 -2.03 -37.72 -2.55
N THR A 143 -1.25 -37.30 -3.55
CA THR A 143 -0.61 -38.20 -4.53
C THR A 143 0.45 -39.09 -3.88
N GLY A 144 1.24 -38.57 -2.93
CA GLY A 144 2.23 -39.36 -2.18
C GLY A 144 1.60 -40.41 -1.25
N ARG A 145 0.38 -40.17 -0.76
CA ARG A 145 -0.33 -41.10 0.13
C ARG A 145 -1.01 -42.25 -0.63
N GLY A 146 -1.29 -42.10 -1.92
CA GLY A 146 -1.82 -43.16 -2.80
C GLY A 146 -0.78 -44.16 -3.31
N MET A 147 0.51 -43.78 -3.34
CA MET A 147 1.60 -44.66 -3.81
C MET A 147 2.01 -45.71 -2.75
N HIS A 148 1.74 -45.45 -1.46
CA HIS A 148 2.17 -46.32 -0.37
C HIS A 148 1.14 -47.39 0.06
N THR A 149 -0.10 -47.34 -0.45
CA THR A 149 -1.18 -48.27 -0.05
C THR A 149 -1.49 -49.35 -1.08
N SER A 150 -0.89 -49.32 -2.28
CA SER A 150 -1.13 -50.30 -3.36
C SER A 150 -0.20 -51.52 -3.35
N GLY A 151 0.74 -51.63 -2.40
CA GLY A 151 1.78 -52.67 -2.38
C GLY A 151 1.61 -53.84 -1.39
N VAL A 152 0.61 -53.85 -0.51
CA VAL A 152 0.58 -54.81 0.63
C VAL A 152 -0.49 -55.91 0.53
N SER A 153 -1.40 -55.90 -0.45
CA SER A 153 -2.55 -56.84 -0.46
C SER A 153 -2.51 -57.97 -1.51
N ALA A 154 -1.34 -58.51 -1.88
CA ALA A 154 -1.29 -59.58 -2.91
C ALA A 154 -0.42 -60.83 -2.59
N LYS A 155 0.06 -61.02 -1.35
CA LYS A 155 0.80 -62.25 -0.97
C LYS A 155 0.38 -62.79 0.40
N ALA A 156 -0.84 -63.32 0.51
CA ALA A 156 -1.26 -64.10 1.68
C ALA A 156 -2.24 -65.25 1.33
N ALA A 157 -2.17 -65.79 0.10
CA ALA A 157 -3.02 -66.91 -0.32
C ALA A 157 -2.23 -67.88 -1.21
N ALA A 158 -1.21 -68.55 -0.66
CA ALA A 158 -0.60 -69.75 -1.25
C ALA A 158 0.40 -70.39 -0.26
N ALA A 159 -0.09 -71.12 0.74
CA ALA A 159 0.65 -72.17 1.46
C ALA A 159 -0.25 -72.81 2.54
N ALA A 160 -1.18 -73.67 2.11
CA ALA A 160 -1.84 -74.65 3.00
C ALA A 160 -2.49 -75.75 2.14
N ILE A 161 -1.67 -76.65 1.60
CA ILE A 161 -2.02 -78.04 1.27
C ILE A 161 -0.80 -78.88 1.67
#